data_AF-A0A7J6I3Q3-F1
#
_entry.id   AF-A0A7J6I3Q3-F1
#
_cell.length_a   1.000
_cell.length_b   1.000
_cell.length_c   1.000
_cell.angle_alpha   90.00
_cell.angle_beta   90.00
_cell.angle_gamma   90.00
#
_symmetry.space_group_name_H-M   'P 1'
#
loop_
_entity.id
_entity.type
_entity.pdbx_description
1 polymer ?
#
loop_
_entity_poly.entity_id
_entity_poly.type
_entity_poly.pdbx_seq_one_letter_code
_entity_poly.pdbx_strand_id
1 'polypeptide(L)'
;MAASNMKVGDRVEVYQPGHASTGPYFPATVIRSPAKMKGNVILYYVEYGIRSSSPDHDHPLRETVNADNVRPAPPLLPAEQRVLKTGDDVEFFFRNRWFRGVVESMNEWSMYTVRMHDSTRQMVCRHYNLRLHREWNNIGRGWNPPLPNKVKENKPLEMEKPLMEMEKYYCSNSKLDDDDDDDDDDDDDDDDDDDDDDYDDNDDDELITDPFLVPPHEFYQFKCSQKVDAWYNNEWWEGQISKVLPSSFSFNVYFKHTNQHITFKYSYLRPHWIEETASN
;
A
#
# COMPACT_ATOMS: atom_id res chain seq x y z
N MET A 1 1.85 -33.07 3.10
CA MET A 1 2.38 -32.19 2.04
C MET A 1 3.47 -31.33 2.68
N ALA A 2 4.64 -31.17 2.06
CA ALA A 2 5.80 -30.52 2.68
C ALA A 2 5.61 -29.01 2.73
N ALA A 3 5.41 -28.49 3.95
CA ALA A 3 4.99 -27.13 4.22
C ALA A 3 5.94 -26.04 3.70
N SER A 4 5.41 -24.82 3.67
CA SER A 4 6.13 -23.55 3.51
C SER A 4 7.45 -23.56 4.31
N ASN A 5 8.50 -22.89 3.80
CA ASN A 5 9.81 -22.79 4.43
C ASN A 5 9.99 -21.40 5.04
N MET A 6 8.96 -20.90 5.73
CA MET A 6 8.99 -19.55 6.31
C MET A 6 9.95 -19.55 7.50
N LYS A 7 10.76 -18.50 7.58
CA LYS A 7 11.78 -18.30 8.60
C LYS A 7 11.32 -17.22 9.58
N VAL A 8 12.00 -17.16 10.72
CA VAL A 8 11.83 -16.05 11.66
C VAL A 8 12.10 -14.72 10.94
N GLY A 9 11.20 -13.77 11.10
CA GLY A 9 11.20 -12.47 10.43
C GLY A 9 10.39 -12.42 9.14
N ASP A 10 9.98 -13.57 8.57
CA ASP A 10 9.18 -13.57 7.35
C ASP A 10 7.79 -12.98 7.61
N ARG A 11 7.37 -12.04 6.75
CA ARG A 11 6.00 -11.53 6.69
C ARG A 11 5.09 -12.57 6.04
N VAL A 12 4.00 -12.87 6.72
CA VAL A 12 3.02 -13.89 6.32
C VAL A 12 1.61 -13.36 6.47
N GLU A 13 0.67 -14.09 5.90
CA GLU A 13 -0.75 -13.85 6.10
C GLU A 13 -1.42 -15.12 6.56
N VAL A 14 -2.17 -15.02 7.65
CA VAL A 14 -2.91 -16.12 8.27
C VAL A 14 -4.36 -16.07 7.82
N TYR A 15 -4.99 -17.22 7.64
CA TYR A 15 -6.41 -17.32 7.29
C TYR A 15 -7.05 -18.55 7.94
N GLN A 16 -8.37 -18.51 8.12
CA GLN A 16 -9.09 -19.62 8.73
C GLN A 16 -9.09 -20.88 7.83
N PRO A 17 -9.22 -22.09 8.40
CA PRO A 17 -9.41 -23.32 7.61
C PRO A 17 -10.53 -23.17 6.58
N GLY A 18 -10.25 -23.55 5.33
CA GLY A 18 -11.18 -23.43 4.20
C GLY A 18 -11.19 -22.05 3.52
N HIS A 19 -10.52 -21.03 4.08
CA HIS A 19 -10.54 -19.65 3.58
C HIS A 19 -9.29 -19.27 2.76
N ALA A 20 -8.55 -20.26 2.25
CA ALA A 20 -7.29 -20.04 1.53
C ALA A 20 -7.44 -19.17 0.26
N SER A 21 -8.61 -19.21 -0.39
CA SER A 21 -8.94 -18.43 -1.59
C SER A 21 -9.92 -17.28 -1.33
N THR A 22 -10.69 -17.33 -0.24
CA THR A 22 -11.74 -16.33 0.04
C THR A 22 -11.31 -15.27 1.03
N GLY A 23 -10.27 -15.53 1.84
CA GLY A 23 -9.92 -14.69 2.98
C GLY A 23 -11.03 -14.65 4.04
N PRO A 24 -11.00 -13.69 4.97
CA PRO A 24 -10.03 -12.61 5.08
C PRO A 24 -8.62 -13.10 5.44
N TYR A 25 -7.61 -12.32 5.08
CA TYR A 25 -6.20 -12.61 5.36
C TYR A 25 -5.65 -11.64 6.41
N PHE A 26 -5.04 -12.18 7.45
CA PHE A 26 -4.55 -11.45 8.62
C PHE A 26 -3.04 -11.28 8.52
N PRO A 27 -2.52 -10.05 8.36
CA PRO A 27 -1.06 -9.82 8.28
C PRO A 27 -0.37 -10.18 9.60
N ALA A 28 0.72 -10.95 9.50
CA ALA A 28 1.51 -11.38 10.64
C ALA A 28 3.00 -11.55 10.29
N THR A 29 3.83 -11.75 11.30
CA THR A 29 5.26 -12.04 11.19
C THR A 29 5.59 -13.33 11.93
N VAL A 30 6.40 -14.20 11.32
CA VAL A 30 6.90 -15.40 12.02
C VAL A 30 7.94 -15.00 13.05
N ILE A 31 7.69 -15.26 14.33
CA ILE A 31 8.55 -14.80 15.43
C ILE A 31 9.36 -15.92 16.10
N ARG A 32 9.12 -17.19 15.73
CA ARG A 32 9.93 -18.35 16.18
C ARG A 32 10.14 -19.36 15.05
N SER A 33 11.20 -20.16 15.20
CA SER A 33 11.48 -21.26 14.28
C SER A 33 10.29 -22.22 14.18
N PRO A 34 9.95 -22.73 12.99
CA PRO A 34 8.78 -23.60 12.80
C PRO A 34 8.91 -24.89 13.60
N ALA A 35 7.85 -25.27 14.31
CA ALA A 35 7.80 -26.52 15.06
C ALA A 35 7.26 -27.66 14.18
N LYS A 36 7.93 -28.81 14.20
CA LYS A 36 7.49 -30.03 13.51
C LYS A 36 6.84 -30.99 14.50
N MET A 37 5.61 -31.39 14.23
CA MET A 37 4.85 -32.34 15.04
C MET A 37 4.66 -33.68 14.33
N LYS A 38 4.10 -34.67 15.05
CA LYS A 38 3.73 -35.98 14.48
C LYS A 38 2.83 -35.80 13.26
N GLY A 39 2.97 -36.68 12.28
CA GLY A 39 2.17 -36.62 11.04
C GLY A 39 2.62 -35.54 10.04
N ASN A 40 3.86 -35.05 10.14
CA ASN A 40 4.42 -33.99 9.28
C ASN A 40 3.65 -32.64 9.35
N VAL A 41 2.95 -32.40 10.47
CA VAL A 41 2.32 -31.10 10.75
C VAL A 41 3.41 -30.08 11.08
N ILE A 42 3.37 -28.93 10.43
CA ILE A 42 4.25 -27.79 10.71
C ILE A 42 3.42 -26.68 11.34
N LEU A 43 3.91 -26.12 12.44
CA LEU A 43 3.28 -25.02 13.15
C LEU A 43 4.20 -23.80 13.12
N TYR A 44 3.61 -22.63 12.87
CA TYR A 44 4.26 -21.33 13.00
C TYR A 44 3.76 -20.62 14.25
N TYR A 45 4.68 -19.99 14.97
CA TYR A 45 4.32 -19.02 16.00
C TYR A 45 4.45 -17.63 15.40
N VAL A 46 3.32 -16.93 15.30
CA VAL A 46 3.19 -15.67 14.56
C VAL A 46 2.76 -14.54 15.49
N GLU A 47 3.15 -13.33 15.13
CA GLU A 47 2.71 -12.08 15.73
C GLU A 47 1.94 -11.27 14.69
N TYR A 48 0.70 -10.90 15.01
CA TYR A 48 -0.13 -10.09 14.13
C TYR A 48 0.27 -8.62 14.19
N GLY A 49 0.05 -7.90 13.09
CA GLY A 49 0.20 -6.45 13.03
C GLY A 49 -0.86 -5.65 13.81
N ILE A 50 -1.62 -6.31 14.70
CA ILE A 50 -2.63 -5.70 15.56
C ILE A 50 -2.25 -5.89 17.03
N ARG A 51 -2.61 -4.89 17.85
CA ARG A 51 -2.42 -4.93 19.30
C ARG A 51 -3.70 -5.42 19.97
N SER A 52 -3.55 -6.04 21.13
CA SER A 52 -4.69 -6.43 21.98
C SER A 52 -5.49 -5.19 22.39
N SER A 53 -6.82 -5.27 22.33
CA SER A 53 -7.74 -4.17 22.68
C SER A 53 -7.92 -3.99 24.20
N SER A 54 -7.21 -4.76 25.03
CA SER A 54 -7.33 -4.68 26.49
C SER A 54 -6.45 -3.56 27.04
N PRO A 55 -7.02 -2.62 27.84
CA PRO A 55 -6.26 -1.51 28.45
C PRO A 55 -5.10 -1.97 29.33
N ASP A 56 -5.22 -3.13 29.98
CA ASP A 56 -4.22 -3.67 30.90
C ASP A 56 -3.05 -4.37 30.18
N HIS A 57 -3.19 -4.58 28.87
CA HIS A 57 -2.49 -5.61 28.12
C HIS A 57 -2.26 -5.16 26.68
N ASP A 58 -1.50 -4.08 26.53
CA ASP A 58 -1.09 -3.52 25.23
C ASP A 58 0.07 -4.31 24.59
N HIS A 59 -0.16 -5.61 24.37
CA HIS A 59 0.80 -6.50 23.73
C HIS A 59 0.35 -6.93 22.32
N PRO A 60 1.30 -7.21 21.41
CA PRO A 60 0.99 -7.77 20.10
C PRO A 60 0.21 -9.08 20.22
N LEU A 61 -0.81 -9.26 19.39
CA LEU A 61 -1.56 -10.52 19.35
C LEU A 61 -0.67 -11.60 18.73
N ARG A 62 -0.50 -12.73 19.43
CA ARG A 62 0.35 -13.84 19.01
C ARG A 62 -0.39 -15.16 19.11
N GLU A 63 -0.16 -16.07 18.17
CA GLU A 63 -0.72 -17.41 18.24
C GLU A 63 0.13 -18.46 17.52
N THR A 64 -0.22 -19.73 17.72
CA THR A 64 0.36 -20.86 16.99
C THR A 64 -0.61 -21.31 15.89
N VAL A 65 -0.18 -21.26 14.63
CA VAL A 65 -1.01 -21.57 13.46
C VAL A 65 -0.44 -22.73 12.65
N ASN A 66 -1.32 -23.51 12.02
CA ASN A 66 -0.92 -24.56 11.10
C ASN A 66 -0.37 -23.96 9.80
N ALA A 67 0.72 -24.51 9.28
CA ALA A 67 1.30 -24.10 8.00
C ALA A 67 0.33 -24.15 6.81
N ASP A 68 -0.71 -25.01 6.86
CA ASP A 68 -1.77 -25.06 5.84
C ASP A 68 -2.68 -23.82 5.86
N ASN A 69 -2.61 -23.01 6.91
CA ASN A 69 -3.40 -21.80 7.15
C ASN A 69 -2.57 -20.51 7.05
N VAL A 70 -1.38 -20.61 6.47
CA VAL A 70 -0.45 -19.49 6.32
C VAL A 70 0.04 -19.41 4.89
N ARG A 71 0.03 -18.22 4.32
CA ARG A 71 0.70 -17.90 3.04
C ARG A 71 1.78 -16.85 3.26
N PRO A 72 2.82 -16.77 2.41
CA PRO A 72 3.72 -15.62 2.43
C PRO A 72 2.91 -14.34 2.21
N ALA A 73 3.36 -13.20 2.71
CA ALA A 73 2.78 -11.93 2.27
C ALA A 73 2.99 -11.78 0.75
N PRO A 74 1.96 -11.40 -0.03
CA PRO A 74 2.14 -11.08 -1.44
C PRO A 74 3.25 -10.03 -1.60
N PRO A 75 4.19 -10.21 -2.53
CA PRO A 75 5.32 -9.30 -2.68
C PRO A 75 4.87 -7.95 -3.20
N LEU A 76 5.69 -6.94 -2.89
CA LEU A 76 5.54 -5.58 -3.40
C LEU A 76 5.77 -5.56 -4.91
N LEU A 77 4.71 -5.36 -5.68
CA LEU A 77 4.84 -5.15 -7.12
C LEU A 77 5.14 -3.67 -7.40
N PRO A 78 5.95 -3.35 -8.43
CA PRO A 78 6.09 -1.98 -8.95
C PRO A 78 4.75 -1.36 -9.31
N ALA A 79 4.59 -0.03 -9.23
CA ALA A 79 3.27 0.58 -9.42
C ALA A 79 2.69 0.33 -10.82
N GLU A 80 3.53 0.20 -11.85
CA GLU A 80 3.11 -0.15 -13.22
C GLU A 80 2.38 -1.51 -13.28
N GLN A 81 2.66 -2.39 -12.31
CA GLN A 81 2.04 -3.71 -12.18
C GLN A 81 0.89 -3.72 -11.15
N ARG A 82 0.56 -2.56 -10.57
CA ARG A 82 -0.55 -2.34 -9.64
C ARG A 82 -1.74 -1.65 -10.32
N VAL A 83 -1.74 -1.48 -11.64
CA VAL A 83 -2.91 -0.96 -12.37
C VAL A 83 -4.10 -1.88 -12.11
N LEU A 84 -5.22 -1.28 -11.71
CA LEU A 84 -6.49 -1.96 -11.46
C LEU A 84 -7.54 -1.43 -12.45
N LYS A 85 -8.42 -2.30 -12.91
CA LYS A 85 -9.55 -1.96 -13.79
C LYS A 85 -10.85 -2.58 -13.28
N THR A 86 -11.98 -2.06 -13.76
CA THR A 86 -13.29 -2.68 -13.54
C THR A 86 -13.27 -4.15 -13.96
N GLY A 87 -13.82 -5.00 -13.09
CA GLY A 87 -13.83 -6.45 -13.24
C GLY A 87 -12.63 -7.17 -12.63
N ASP A 88 -11.58 -6.46 -12.20
CA ASP A 88 -10.45 -7.10 -11.53
C ASP A 88 -10.86 -7.69 -10.17
N ASP A 89 -10.36 -8.90 -9.92
CA ASP A 89 -10.48 -9.57 -8.63
C ASP A 89 -9.37 -9.07 -7.70
N VAL A 90 -9.77 -8.43 -6.61
CA VAL A 90 -8.89 -7.66 -5.74
C VAL A 90 -9.04 -8.08 -4.29
N GLU A 91 -8.05 -7.72 -3.49
CA GLU A 91 -8.13 -7.72 -2.05
C GLU A 91 -8.06 -6.27 -1.56
N PHE A 92 -8.98 -5.88 -0.68
CA PHE A 92 -9.00 -4.56 -0.06
C PHE A 92 -8.71 -4.65 1.43
N PHE A 93 -7.94 -3.68 1.94
CA PHE A 93 -7.56 -3.64 3.35
C PHE A 93 -8.62 -2.90 4.16
N PHE A 94 -9.21 -3.58 5.15
CA PHE A 94 -10.21 -3.02 6.04
C PHE A 94 -10.15 -3.70 7.41
N ARG A 95 -10.26 -2.92 8.50
CA ARG A 95 -10.22 -3.43 9.89
C ARG A 95 -9.07 -4.43 10.11
N ASN A 96 -7.87 -4.04 9.65
CA ASN A 96 -6.61 -4.76 9.81
C ASN A 96 -6.52 -6.12 9.10
N ARG A 97 -7.31 -6.32 8.04
CA ARG A 97 -7.35 -7.56 7.27
C ARG A 97 -7.54 -7.25 5.78
N TRP A 98 -7.10 -8.18 4.95
CA TRP A 98 -7.39 -8.17 3.51
C TRP A 98 -8.65 -8.97 3.20
N PHE A 99 -9.62 -8.34 2.55
CA PHE A 99 -10.89 -8.94 2.12
C PHE A 99 -10.95 -9.04 0.60
N ARG A 100 -11.46 -10.14 0.05
CA ARG A 100 -11.58 -10.33 -1.40
C ARG A 100 -12.84 -9.65 -1.95
N GLY A 101 -12.73 -9.03 -3.11
CA GLY A 101 -13.86 -8.44 -3.83
C GLY A 101 -13.54 -8.24 -5.31
N VAL A 102 -14.49 -7.65 -6.04
CA VAL A 102 -14.34 -7.33 -7.46
C VAL A 102 -14.52 -5.83 -7.65
N VAL A 103 -13.63 -5.19 -8.41
CA VAL A 103 -13.76 -3.78 -8.78
C VAL A 103 -14.99 -3.58 -9.65
N GLU A 104 -15.94 -2.76 -9.22
CA GLU A 104 -17.14 -2.42 -9.99
C GLU A 104 -16.97 -1.12 -10.77
N SER A 105 -16.35 -0.11 -10.16
CA SER A 105 -16.07 1.16 -10.83
C SER A 105 -14.78 1.79 -10.32
N MET A 106 -14.19 2.61 -11.18
CA MET A 106 -13.13 3.55 -10.83
C MET A 106 -13.76 4.94 -10.70
N ASN A 107 -13.45 5.63 -9.63
CA ASN A 107 -14.08 6.87 -9.20
C ASN A 107 -13.03 8.01 -9.28
N GLU A 108 -13.44 9.22 -8.95
CA GLU A 108 -12.51 10.35 -8.78
C GLU A 108 -11.50 10.09 -7.64
N TRP A 109 -10.36 10.79 -7.65
CA TRP A 109 -9.32 10.75 -6.60
C TRP A 109 -8.72 9.36 -6.32
N SER A 110 -8.52 8.53 -7.35
CA SER A 110 -7.96 7.17 -7.21
C SER A 110 -8.77 6.30 -6.23
N MET A 111 -10.08 6.54 -6.16
CA MET A 111 -11.01 5.71 -5.40
C MET A 111 -11.64 4.66 -6.31
N TYR A 112 -12.00 3.52 -5.72
CA TYR A 112 -12.54 2.36 -6.40
C TYR A 112 -13.72 1.85 -5.58
N THR A 113 -14.84 1.58 -6.24
CA THR A 113 -15.95 0.84 -5.63
C THR A 113 -15.68 -0.66 -5.85
N VAL A 114 -15.60 -1.41 -4.76
CA VAL A 114 -15.34 -2.85 -4.75
C VAL A 114 -16.53 -3.57 -4.13
N ARG A 115 -17.12 -4.52 -4.85
CA ARG A 115 -18.16 -5.41 -4.31
C ARG A 115 -17.51 -6.62 -3.69
N MET A 116 -17.90 -6.95 -2.47
CA MET A 116 -17.40 -8.13 -1.76
C MET A 116 -17.86 -9.42 -2.43
N HIS A 117 -17.09 -10.51 -2.34
CA HIS A 117 -17.52 -11.82 -2.88
C HIS A 117 -18.54 -12.53 -1.98
N ASP A 118 -18.46 -12.32 -0.67
CA ASP A 118 -19.30 -13.00 0.33
C ASP A 118 -20.67 -12.33 0.55
N SER A 119 -20.90 -11.17 -0.08
CA SER A 119 -22.10 -10.36 0.12
C SER A 119 -22.33 -9.41 -1.06
N THR A 120 -23.52 -8.81 -1.15
CA THR A 120 -23.79 -7.73 -2.12
C THR A 120 -23.28 -6.37 -1.63
N ARG A 121 -22.51 -6.34 -0.53
CA ARG A 121 -21.99 -5.12 0.05
C ARG A 121 -20.90 -4.53 -0.84
N GLN A 122 -20.95 -3.22 -1.02
CA GLN A 122 -19.92 -2.43 -1.67
C GLN A 122 -19.04 -1.75 -0.63
N MET A 123 -17.77 -1.57 -0.97
CA MET A 123 -16.79 -0.81 -0.22
C MET A 123 -16.14 0.20 -1.15
N VAL A 124 -15.96 1.43 -0.69
CA VAL A 124 -15.21 2.44 -1.43
C VAL A 124 -13.79 2.49 -0.85
N CYS A 125 -12.81 2.15 -1.68
CA CYS A 125 -11.43 2.00 -1.29
C CYS A 125 -10.54 2.95 -2.09
N ARG A 126 -9.53 3.52 -1.45
CA ARG A 126 -8.44 4.19 -2.17
C ARG A 126 -7.53 3.14 -2.81
N HIS A 127 -6.87 3.50 -3.91
CA HIS A 127 -5.96 2.61 -4.64
C HIS A 127 -4.92 1.91 -3.76
N TYR A 128 -4.33 2.61 -2.78
CA TYR A 128 -3.35 2.04 -1.85
C TYR A 128 -3.94 1.08 -0.81
N ASN A 129 -5.26 1.02 -0.68
CA ASN A 129 -5.92 0.00 0.13
C ASN A 129 -6.29 -1.22 -0.71
N LEU A 130 -5.86 -1.29 -1.98
CA LEU A 130 -6.18 -2.37 -2.90
C LEU A 130 -4.92 -3.07 -3.43
N ARG A 131 -5.07 -4.36 -3.69
CA ARG A 131 -4.12 -5.16 -4.45
C ARG A 131 -4.85 -6.22 -5.26
N LEU A 132 -4.26 -6.69 -6.35
CA LEU A 132 -4.80 -7.84 -7.07
C LEU A 132 -4.84 -9.08 -6.16
N HIS A 133 -5.95 -9.80 -6.20
CA HIS A 133 -6.07 -11.07 -5.50
C HIS A 133 -5.09 -12.08 -6.10
N ARG A 134 -4.38 -12.80 -5.22
CA ARG A 134 -3.50 -13.91 -5.61
C ARG A 134 -3.65 -15.05 -4.63
N GLU A 135 -3.76 -16.26 -5.15
CA GLU A 135 -3.78 -17.49 -4.37
C GLU A 135 -2.36 -18.03 -4.20
N TRP A 136 -2.04 -18.56 -3.03
CA TRP A 136 -0.75 -19.20 -2.77
C TRP A 136 -0.86 -20.70 -2.93
N ASN A 137 -0.09 -21.27 -3.86
CA ASN A 137 -0.03 -22.72 -4.05
C ASN A 137 1.06 -23.32 -3.15
N ASN A 138 0.65 -24.02 -2.08
CA ASN A 138 1.56 -24.70 -1.16
C ASN A 138 2.38 -25.84 -1.79
N ILE A 139 1.89 -26.48 -2.86
CA ILE A 139 2.59 -27.57 -3.55
C ILE A 139 3.63 -27.00 -4.50
N GLY A 140 3.22 -26.09 -5.38
CA GLY A 140 4.08 -25.45 -6.39
C GLY A 140 4.97 -24.34 -5.84
N ARG A 141 4.77 -23.91 -4.59
CA ARG A 141 5.43 -22.76 -3.93
C ARG A 141 5.43 -21.51 -4.81
N GLY A 142 4.25 -21.14 -5.30
CA GLY A 142 4.08 -20.03 -6.21
C GLY A 142 2.76 -19.32 -6.05
N TRP A 143 2.74 -18.06 -6.45
CA TRP A 143 1.53 -17.25 -6.53
C TRP A 143 0.75 -17.59 -7.80
N ASN A 144 -0.58 -17.54 -7.70
CA ASN A 144 -1.51 -17.62 -8.81
C ASN A 144 -2.44 -16.39 -8.81
N PRO A 145 -2.46 -15.54 -9.86
CA PRO A 145 -1.56 -15.59 -11.01
C PRO A 145 -0.09 -15.47 -10.59
N PRO A 146 0.87 -15.95 -11.42
CA PRO A 146 2.28 -15.81 -11.15
C PRO A 146 2.68 -14.33 -11.07
N LEU A 147 3.71 -14.05 -10.29
CA LEU A 147 4.27 -12.71 -10.21
C LEU A 147 4.79 -12.30 -11.59
N PRO A 148 4.59 -11.05 -12.00
CA PRO A 148 5.14 -10.58 -13.26
C PRO A 148 6.66 -10.76 -13.25
N ASN A 149 7.24 -11.16 -14.39
CA ASN A 149 8.68 -11.20 -14.52
C ASN A 149 9.24 -9.80 -14.26
N LYS A 150 10.36 -9.69 -13.53
CA LYS A 150 11.12 -8.45 -13.50
C LYS A 150 11.49 -8.15 -14.94
N VAL A 151 10.86 -7.12 -15.53
CA VAL A 151 11.27 -6.63 -16.85
C VAL A 151 12.76 -6.32 -16.71
N LYS A 152 13.60 -6.98 -17.50
CA LYS A 152 15.01 -6.60 -17.60
C LYS A 152 14.98 -5.12 -17.99
N GLU A 153 15.55 -4.26 -17.17
CA GLU A 153 15.74 -2.85 -17.51
C GLU A 153 16.46 -2.85 -18.86
N ASN A 154 15.71 -2.56 -19.94
CA ASN A 154 16.33 -2.26 -21.20
C ASN A 154 17.08 -0.97 -20.93
N LYS A 155 18.42 -1.02 -21.02
CA LYS A 155 19.25 0.19 -21.04
C LYS A 155 18.57 1.20 -21.96
N PRO A 156 18.37 2.45 -21.53
CA PRO A 156 17.81 3.48 -22.40
C PRO A 156 18.62 3.48 -23.70
N LEU A 157 17.92 3.34 -24.83
CA LEU A 157 18.53 3.55 -26.13
C LEU A 157 19.08 4.98 -26.13
N GLU A 158 20.40 5.11 -26.30
CA GLU A 158 21.07 6.40 -26.47
C GLU A 158 20.43 7.14 -27.65
N MET A 159 19.61 8.14 -27.37
CA MET A 159 19.32 9.17 -28.34
C MET A 159 20.40 10.25 -28.22
N GLU A 160 21.10 10.47 -29.32
CA GLU A 160 22.10 11.53 -29.47
C GLU A 160 21.48 12.90 -29.14
N LYS A 161 22.29 13.70 -28.42
CA LYS A 161 21.96 15.00 -27.80
C LYS A 161 21.30 16.01 -28.76
N PRO A 162 20.52 16.95 -28.20
CA PRO A 162 21.09 18.29 -28.06
C PRO A 162 21.06 18.82 -26.62
N LEU A 163 22.05 19.67 -26.33
CA LEU A 163 22.33 20.32 -25.05
C LEU A 163 21.13 21.08 -24.47
N MET A 164 20.82 20.85 -23.19
CA MET A 164 20.79 21.93 -22.21
C MET A 164 21.24 21.42 -20.82
N GLU A 165 22.20 22.14 -20.30
CA GLU A 165 23.03 21.86 -19.13
C GLU A 165 22.23 22.12 -17.85
N MET A 166 21.61 21.08 -17.29
CA MET A 166 20.99 21.15 -15.96
C MET A 166 21.09 19.82 -15.16
N GLU A 167 21.89 18.86 -15.65
CA GLU A 167 21.95 17.49 -15.14
C GLU A 167 23.07 17.24 -14.11
N LYS A 168 23.15 18.05 -13.04
CA LYS A 168 24.03 17.68 -11.91
C LYS A 168 23.39 17.73 -10.53
N TYR A 169 22.11 18.10 -10.39
CA TYR A 169 21.56 18.39 -9.05
C TYR A 169 20.26 17.67 -8.64
N TYR A 170 19.73 16.74 -9.44
CA TYR A 170 18.57 15.95 -9.03
C TYR A 170 18.85 14.44 -9.10
N CYS A 171 18.67 13.80 -7.94
CA CYS A 171 18.96 12.39 -7.61
C CYS A 171 20.44 11.98 -7.42
N SER A 172 21.21 12.78 -6.68
CA SER A 172 22.33 12.27 -5.87
C SER A 172 22.72 13.24 -4.77
N ASN A 173 22.22 13.01 -3.55
CA ASN A 173 22.97 13.12 -2.30
C ASN A 173 22.05 12.78 -1.11
N SER A 174 22.25 11.59 -0.57
CA SER A 174 22.00 11.31 0.84
C SER A 174 23.21 11.85 1.62
N LYS A 175 23.02 12.91 2.39
CA LYS A 175 23.73 13.11 3.65
C LYS A 175 22.86 13.94 4.57
N LEU A 176 22.74 13.40 5.77
CA LEU A 176 22.19 14.00 6.97
C LEU A 176 22.96 15.28 7.24
N ASP A 177 22.24 16.36 7.51
CA ASP A 177 22.72 17.40 8.40
C ASP A 177 21.60 17.56 9.43
N ASP A 178 21.91 17.09 10.64
CA ASP A 178 21.25 17.45 11.88
C ASP A 178 21.64 18.92 12.12
N ASP A 179 20.69 19.83 12.08
CA ASP A 179 20.87 21.17 12.63
C ASP A 179 19.77 21.35 13.68
N ASP A 180 20.19 21.10 14.93
CA ASP A 180 19.69 21.78 16.11
C ASP A 180 19.78 23.29 15.86
N ASP A 181 18.68 24.00 16.07
CA ASP A 181 18.76 25.39 16.54
C ASP A 181 17.57 25.57 17.50
N ASP A 182 17.96 25.67 18.77
CA ASP A 182 17.24 26.29 19.87
C ASP A 182 16.97 27.79 19.56
N ASP A 183 16.25 28.42 20.49
CA ASP A 183 15.95 29.85 20.63
C ASP A 183 14.61 30.26 20.01
N ASP A 184 13.78 31.06 20.66
CA ASP A 184 13.50 31.38 22.06
C ASP A 184 12.23 32.27 21.93
N ASP A 185 11.47 32.37 23.01
CA ASP A 185 10.70 33.55 23.42
C ASP A 185 9.70 34.21 22.43
N ASP A 186 8.42 34.19 22.78
CA ASP A 186 7.86 35.31 23.56
C ASP A 186 6.35 35.12 23.79
N ASP A 187 5.97 35.49 25.02
CA ASP A 187 4.63 35.67 25.53
C ASP A 187 3.79 36.64 24.68
N ASP A 188 2.47 36.44 24.63
CA ASP A 188 1.54 37.53 24.98
C ASP A 188 0.12 36.97 25.19
N ASP A 189 -0.44 37.42 26.30
CA ASP A 189 -1.74 37.13 26.90
C ASP A 189 -2.93 37.69 26.10
N ASP A 190 -4.13 37.30 26.58
CA ASP A 190 -5.42 37.99 26.51
C ASP A 190 -6.22 37.91 25.21
N ASP A 191 -7.34 37.17 25.23
CA ASP A 191 -8.61 37.75 25.68
C ASP A 191 -9.75 36.70 25.64
N ASP A 192 -10.56 36.75 26.69
CA ASP A 192 -11.83 36.04 26.85
C ASP A 192 -12.82 36.40 25.72
N ASP A 193 -13.60 35.41 25.26
CA ASP A 193 -15.03 35.62 25.05
C ASP A 193 -15.75 34.27 25.14
N ASP A 194 -16.60 34.18 26.17
CA ASP A 194 -17.66 33.20 26.33
C ASP A 194 -18.60 33.26 25.11
N ASP A 195 -18.85 32.12 24.47
CA ASP A 195 -20.15 31.86 23.87
C ASP A 195 -20.58 30.41 24.18
N ASP A 196 -21.70 30.35 24.90
CA ASP A 196 -22.51 29.19 25.24
C ASP A 196 -23.03 28.50 23.97
N ASP A 197 -22.37 27.41 23.59
CA ASP A 197 -22.89 26.45 22.62
C ASP A 197 -22.91 25.07 23.29
N ASP A 198 -23.84 24.90 24.23
CA ASP A 198 -24.27 23.61 24.77
C ASP A 198 -25.01 22.82 23.67
N TYR A 199 -24.26 22.38 22.67
CA TYR A 199 -24.64 21.29 21.78
C TYR A 199 -24.13 20.00 22.40
N ASP A 200 -24.99 19.38 23.19
CA ASP A 200 -25.04 17.92 23.37
C ASP A 200 -25.33 17.27 22.00
N ASP A 201 -24.34 17.34 21.11
CA ASP A 201 -24.18 16.41 20.01
C ASP A 201 -23.11 15.43 20.45
N ASN A 202 -23.57 14.38 21.12
CA ASN A 202 -23.01 13.05 20.99
C ASN A 202 -23.14 12.55 19.53
N ASP A 203 -22.71 13.36 18.57
CA ASP A 203 -22.35 12.89 17.24
C ASP A 203 -20.90 12.45 17.35
N ASP A 204 -20.71 11.17 17.08
CA ASP A 204 -19.48 10.41 17.07
C ASP A 204 -18.45 10.98 16.06
N ASP A 205 -18.01 12.23 16.23
CA ASP A 205 -16.73 12.73 15.75
C ASP A 205 -15.65 12.16 16.68
N GLU A 206 -15.59 10.82 16.72
CA GLU A 206 -14.33 10.10 16.77
C GLU A 206 -13.48 10.72 15.65
N LEU A 207 -12.73 11.76 16.02
CA LEU A 207 -11.53 12.20 15.34
C LEU A 207 -10.84 10.92 14.91
N ILE A 208 -10.95 10.69 13.61
CA ILE A 208 -10.47 9.54 12.86
C ILE A 208 -8.97 9.46 13.16
N THR A 209 -8.64 8.81 14.27
CA THR A 209 -7.31 8.33 14.60
C THR A 209 -7.07 7.24 13.57
N ASP A 210 -6.59 7.66 12.41
CA ASP A 210 -6.57 6.94 11.14
C ASP A 210 -6.79 5.41 11.29
N PRO A 211 -8.06 4.93 11.22
CA PRO A 211 -8.41 3.53 11.36
C PRO A 211 -7.98 2.72 10.12
N PHE A 212 -7.32 3.36 9.16
CA PHE A 212 -6.57 2.72 8.11
C PHE A 212 -5.13 2.56 8.57
N LEU A 213 -4.83 1.46 9.28
CA LEU A 213 -3.46 0.93 9.23
C LEU A 213 -3.13 0.74 7.75
N VAL A 214 -2.38 1.67 7.16
CA VAL A 214 -1.88 1.55 5.80
C VAL A 214 -1.14 0.20 5.75
N PRO A 215 -1.35 -0.66 4.75
CA PRO A 215 -0.42 -1.77 4.51
C PRO A 215 0.99 -1.17 4.58
N PRO A 216 1.93 -1.74 5.36
CA PRO A 216 3.15 -1.05 5.79
C PRO A 216 3.68 -0.13 4.70
N HIS A 217 3.78 1.18 4.96
CA HIS A 217 4.12 2.29 4.05
C HIS A 217 5.10 1.99 2.89
N GLU A 218 5.95 0.96 3.03
CA GLU A 218 6.81 0.34 2.03
C GLU A 218 6.08 -0.21 0.77
N PHE A 219 4.77 -0.48 0.80
CA PHE A 219 4.03 -1.04 -0.36
C PHE A 219 3.86 -0.04 -1.52
N TYR A 220 4.03 1.28 -1.31
CA TYR A 220 3.50 2.31 -2.23
C TYR A 220 4.46 3.46 -2.54
N GLN A 221 5.63 3.13 -3.08
CA GLN A 221 6.49 4.15 -3.68
C GLN A 221 6.41 4.08 -5.20
N PHE A 222 6.01 5.20 -5.82
CA PHE A 222 6.38 5.44 -7.21
C PHE A 222 7.90 5.66 -7.27
N LYS A 223 8.53 5.24 -8.36
CA LYS A 223 9.97 5.46 -8.55
C LYS A 223 10.23 6.71 -9.39
N CYS A 224 11.39 7.33 -9.22
CA CYS A 224 11.83 8.32 -10.19
C CYS A 224 11.81 7.73 -11.60
N SER A 225 11.43 8.56 -12.57
CA SER A 225 11.17 8.23 -13.97
C SER A 225 9.94 7.36 -14.25
N GLN A 226 9.13 7.01 -13.25
CA GLN A 226 7.92 6.22 -13.47
C GLN A 226 6.81 7.06 -14.14
N LYS A 227 6.14 6.49 -15.17
CA LYS A 227 4.94 7.09 -15.76
C LYS A 227 3.73 6.96 -14.83
N VAL A 228 3.00 8.06 -14.66
CA VAL A 228 1.81 8.15 -13.81
C VAL A 228 0.73 8.98 -14.51
N ASP A 229 -0.53 8.75 -14.13
CA ASP A 229 -1.57 9.73 -14.37
C ASP A 229 -1.74 10.56 -13.09
N ALA A 230 -1.78 11.89 -13.24
CA ALA A 230 -2.02 12.83 -12.16
C ALA A 230 -3.38 13.50 -12.30
N TRP A 231 -4.17 13.50 -11.23
CA TRP A 231 -5.46 14.19 -11.17
C TRP A 231 -5.24 15.69 -10.96
N TYR A 232 -5.52 16.49 -11.98
CA TYR A 232 -5.32 17.93 -11.98
C TYR A 232 -6.38 18.61 -12.84
N ASN A 233 -6.97 19.71 -12.34
CA ASN A 233 -8.05 20.45 -13.01
C ASN A 233 -9.21 19.55 -13.47
N ASN A 234 -9.63 18.62 -12.62
CA ASN A 234 -10.74 17.67 -12.85
C ASN A 234 -10.53 16.67 -14.00
N GLU A 235 -9.28 16.45 -14.41
CA GLU A 235 -8.92 15.47 -15.44
C GLU A 235 -7.65 14.69 -15.06
N TRP A 236 -7.43 13.53 -15.70
CA TRP A 236 -6.20 12.73 -15.55
C TRP A 236 -5.18 13.11 -16.62
N TRP A 237 -3.99 13.51 -16.20
CA TRP A 237 -2.90 13.94 -17.07
C TRP A 237 -1.71 12.98 -17.02
N GLU A 238 -1.23 12.54 -18.18
CA GLU A 238 0.00 11.74 -18.27
C GLU A 238 1.20 12.59 -17.82
N GLY A 239 1.94 12.08 -16.84
CA GLY A 239 3.17 12.67 -16.36
C GLY A 239 4.20 11.62 -15.96
N GLN A 240 5.36 12.10 -15.51
CA GLN A 240 6.47 11.25 -15.09
C GLN A 240 7.00 11.70 -13.73
N ILE A 241 7.21 10.78 -12.81
CA ILE A 241 7.75 11.08 -11.49
C ILE A 241 9.18 11.58 -11.63
N SER A 242 9.40 12.86 -11.34
CA SER A 242 10.71 13.51 -11.38
C SER A 242 11.44 13.44 -10.03
N LYS A 243 10.70 13.41 -8.92
CA LYS A 243 11.25 13.33 -7.56
C LYS A 243 10.27 12.64 -6.61
N VAL A 244 10.79 11.76 -5.76
CA VAL A 244 10.08 11.18 -4.61
C VAL A 244 10.46 11.99 -3.37
N LEU A 245 9.47 12.53 -2.65
CA LEU A 245 9.72 13.34 -1.45
C LEU A 245 9.67 12.47 -0.18
N PRO A 246 10.66 12.55 0.73
CA PRO A 246 10.80 11.59 1.84
C PRO A 246 9.70 11.62 2.90
N SER A 247 9.09 12.78 3.17
CA SER A 247 8.36 13.02 4.42
C SER A 247 6.84 13.12 4.30
N SER A 248 6.25 13.01 3.11
CA SER A 248 4.81 13.34 2.94
C SER A 248 4.07 12.55 1.85
N PHE A 249 4.59 11.38 1.43
CA PHE A 249 4.03 10.62 0.30
C PHE A 249 3.73 11.49 -0.92
N SER A 250 4.56 12.50 -1.14
CA SER A 250 4.39 13.48 -2.20
C SER A 250 5.44 13.26 -3.27
N PHE A 251 5.07 13.54 -4.51
CA PHE A 251 5.87 13.27 -5.68
C PHE A 251 5.82 14.48 -6.61
N ASN A 252 6.97 14.88 -7.14
CA ASN A 252 6.99 15.86 -8.21
C ASN A 252 6.73 15.13 -9.52
N VAL A 253 5.67 15.48 -10.22
CA VAL A 253 5.34 14.96 -11.54
C VAL A 253 5.72 15.98 -12.60
N TYR A 254 6.55 15.54 -13.55
CA TYR A 254 6.92 16.27 -14.74
C TYR A 254 5.88 16.05 -15.84
N PHE A 255 5.36 17.13 -16.42
CA PHE A 255 4.47 17.11 -17.56
C PHE A 255 5.21 17.57 -18.81
N LYS A 256 5.47 16.62 -19.72
CA LYS A 256 6.24 16.86 -20.95
C LYS A 256 5.65 17.97 -21.83
N HIS A 257 4.32 18.04 -21.92
CA HIS A 257 3.62 19.00 -22.80
C HIS A 257 3.75 20.46 -22.34
N THR A 258 3.81 20.70 -21.03
CA THR A 258 3.91 22.05 -20.46
C THR A 258 5.32 22.37 -19.93
N ASN A 259 6.20 21.37 -19.89
CA ASN A 259 7.52 21.44 -19.28
C ASN A 259 7.48 21.89 -17.80
N GLN A 260 6.42 21.52 -17.08
CA GLN A 260 6.21 21.88 -15.68
C GLN A 260 6.45 20.70 -14.74
N HIS A 261 6.85 21.00 -13.51
CA HIS A 261 6.88 20.07 -12.40
C HIS A 261 5.86 20.50 -11.35
N ILE A 262 4.95 19.61 -10.97
CA ILE A 262 3.93 19.89 -9.95
C ILE A 262 4.00 18.81 -8.88
N THR A 263 3.89 19.22 -7.62
CA THR A 263 3.90 18.31 -6.47
C THR A 263 2.51 17.76 -6.24
N PHE A 264 2.39 16.43 -6.19
CA PHE A 264 1.15 15.73 -5.90
C PHE A 264 1.32 14.81 -4.70
N LYS A 265 0.30 14.75 -3.83
CA LYS A 265 0.18 13.65 -2.86
C LYS A 265 -0.14 12.35 -3.60
N TYR A 266 0.24 11.20 -3.03
CA TYR A 266 -0.06 9.88 -3.59
C TYR A 266 -1.52 9.70 -4.01
N SER A 267 -2.47 10.26 -3.25
CA SER A 267 -3.92 10.19 -3.51
C SER A 267 -4.35 10.80 -4.85
N TYR A 268 -3.55 11.69 -5.43
CA TYR A 268 -3.81 12.32 -6.73
C TYR A 268 -3.10 11.62 -7.88
N LEU A 269 -2.40 10.53 -7.59
CA LEU A 269 -1.64 9.78 -8.58
C LEU A 269 -2.21 8.38 -8.72
N ARG A 270 -2.11 7.86 -9.94
CA ARG A 270 -2.25 6.44 -10.23
C ARG A 270 -1.18 6.02 -11.22
N PRO A 271 -0.83 4.72 -11.27
CA PRO A 271 0.03 4.23 -12.34
C PRO A 271 -0.60 4.55 -13.70
N HIS A 272 0.21 5.03 -14.64
CA HIS A 272 -0.29 5.35 -15.98
C HIS A 272 -0.77 4.09 -16.69
N TRP A 273 -2.00 4.13 -17.20
CA TRP A 273 -2.56 3.02 -17.98
C TRP A 273 -2.26 3.23 -19.46
N ILE A 274 -1.49 2.33 -20.06
CA ILE A 274 -1.41 2.20 -21.51
C ILE A 274 -2.56 1.29 -21.94
N GLU A 275 -3.57 1.82 -22.62
CA GLU A 275 -4.44 0.95 -23.42
C GLU A 275 -3.53 0.28 -24.46
N GLU A 276 -3.35 -1.04 -24.37
CA GLU A 276 -2.83 -1.78 -25.51
C GLU A 276 -3.84 -1.60 -26.63
N THR A 277 -3.56 -0.66 -27.53
CA THR A 277 -4.26 -0.60 -28.81
C THR A 277 -3.93 -1.91 -29.51
N ALA A 278 -4.88 -2.84 -29.48
CA ALA A 278 -4.87 -4.03 -30.31
C ALA A 278 -4.73 -3.56 -31.75
N SER A 279 -3.50 -3.59 -32.23
CA SER A 279 -3.17 -3.32 -33.62
C SER A 279 -3.51 -4.59 -34.37
N ASN A 280 -4.61 -4.52 -35.14
CA ASN A 280 -5.04 -5.55 -36.11
C ASN A 280 -3.92 -5.95 -37.07
#